data_AF-A0A6B8VVD3-F1
#
_entry.id   AF-A0A6B8VVD3-F1
#
_cell.length_a   1.000
_cell.length_b   1.000
_cell.length_c   1.000
_cell.angle_alpha   90.00
_cell.angle_beta   90.00
_cell.angle_gamma   90.00
#
_symmetry.space_group_name_H-M   'P 1'
#
loop_
_entity.id
_entity.type
_entity.pdbx_description
1 polymer ?
#
loop_
_entity_poly.entity_id
_entity_poly.type
_entity_poly.pdbx_seq_one_letter_code
_entity_poly.pdbx_strand_id
1 'polypeptide(L)' 'MKLDEFLAQVSEELGTDPALIGEVRDDLLDLTRDIAHNAIRPAAPLSAFLVGLSVGSGASAAEIREQIAKVTALVEKQA' A
#
# COMPACT_ATOMS: atom_id res chain seq x y z
N MET A 1 0.78 -4.56 21.24
CA MET A 1 1.15 -5.21 19.98
C MET A 1 1.79 -4.17 19.09
N LYS A 2 3.00 -4.44 18.58
CA LYS A 2 3.69 -3.57 17.61
C LYS A 2 3.08 -3.80 16.21
N LEU A 3 3.28 -2.84 15.30
CA LEU A 3 2.79 -2.95 13.92
C LEU A 3 3.30 -4.23 13.24
N ASP A 4 4.59 -4.53 13.35
CA ASP A 4 5.18 -5.70 12.69
C ASP A 4 4.61 -7.03 13.26
N GLU A 5 4.32 -7.08 14.56
CA GLU A 5 3.67 -8.24 15.20
C GLU A 5 2.25 -8.42 14.68
N PHE A 6 1.51 -7.32 14.50
CA PHE A 6 0.16 -7.36 13.95
C PHE A 6 0.16 -7.80 12.48
N LEU A 7 1.06 -7.24 11.66
CA LEU A 7 1.17 -7.60 10.25
C LEU A 7 1.56 -9.07 10.07
N ALA A 8 2.43 -9.61 10.92
CA ALA A 8 2.77 -11.03 10.91
C ALA A 8 1.54 -11.92 11.18
N GLN A 9 0.71 -11.58 12.17
CA GLN A 9 -0.53 -12.32 12.47
C GLN A 9 -1.54 -12.25 11.33
N VAL A 10 -1.70 -11.07 10.72
CA VAL A 10 -2.58 -10.89 9.56
C VAL A 10 -2.09 -11.70 8.36
N SER A 11 -0.77 -11.71 8.12
CA SER A 11 -0.18 -12.50 7.05
C SER A 11 -0.39 -14.01 7.25
N GLU A 12 -0.25 -14.49 8.49
CA GLU A 12 -0.55 -15.88 8.86
C GLU A 12 -2.01 -16.25 8.59
N GLU A 13 -2.96 -15.43 9.06
CA GLU A 13 -4.40 -15.67 8.89
C GLU A 13 -4.83 -15.65 7.41
N LEU A 14 -4.22 -14.77 6.61
CA LEU A 14 -4.54 -14.60 5.19
C LEU A 14 -3.70 -15.50 4.27
N GLY A 15 -2.73 -16.25 4.79
CA GLY A 15 -1.81 -17.06 3.99
C GLY A 15 -0.97 -16.24 3.01
N THR A 16 -0.58 -15.02 3.39
CA THR A 16 0.23 -14.11 2.57
C THR A 16 1.67 -14.04 3.06
N ASP A 17 2.62 -13.72 2.16
CA ASP A 17 4.03 -13.57 2.52
C ASP A 17 4.29 -12.21 3.22
N PRO A 18 4.69 -12.19 4.51
CA PRO A 18 4.99 -10.96 5.22
C PRO A 18 6.29 -10.28 4.74
N ALA A 19 7.15 -10.96 3.98
CA ALA A 19 8.37 -10.33 3.45
C ALA A 19 8.02 -9.19 2.49
N LEU A 20 7.04 -9.41 1.61
CA LEU A 20 6.62 -8.43 0.63
C LEU A 20 6.07 -7.16 1.28
N ILE A 21 5.21 -7.29 2.30
CA ILE A 21 4.70 -6.10 3.00
C ILE A 21 5.84 -5.33 3.65
N GLY A 22 6.85 -6.02 4.20
CA GLY A 22 8.05 -5.38 4.74
C GLY A 22 8.84 -4.55 3.72
N GLU A 23 8.88 -4.99 2.46
CA GLU A 23 9.62 -4.28 1.39
C GLU A 23 8.94 -2.99 0.90
N VAL A 24 7.61 -2.89 1.01
CA VAL A 24 6.81 -1.77 0.45
C VAL A 24 5.97 -1.05 1.52
N ARG A 25 6.13 -1.40 2.80
CA ARG A 25 5.36 -0.87 3.93
C ARG A 25 5.38 0.65 3.95
N ASP A 26 6.59 1.21 3.95
CA ASP A 26 6.77 2.65 4.16
C ASP A 26 6.22 3.43 2.96
N ASP A 27 6.36 2.90 1.73
CA ASP A 27 5.75 3.45 0.52
C ASP A 27 4.20 3.51 0.61
N LEU A 28 3.56 2.44 1.10
CA LEU A 28 2.10 2.39 1.30
C LEU A 28 1.61 3.35 2.39
N LEU A 29 2.38 3.50 3.47
CA LEU A 29 2.06 4.42 4.56
C LEU A 29 2.20 5.88 4.11
N ASP A 30 3.20 6.19 3.30
CA ASP A 30 3.37 7.53 2.74
C ASP A 30 2.30 7.86 1.70
N LEU A 31 1.92 6.92 0.82
CA LEU A 31 0.74 7.08 -0.05
C LEU A 31 -0.53 7.41 0.77
N THR A 32 -0.76 6.65 1.84
CA THR A 32 -1.92 6.83 2.72
C THR A 32 -1.89 8.20 3.39
N ARG A 33 -0.71 8.65 3.84
CA ARG A 33 -0.46 9.97 4.43
C ARG A 33 -0.80 11.08 3.43
N ASP A 34 -0.31 10.98 2.20
CA ASP A 34 -0.51 11.99 1.16
C ASP A 34 -1.99 12.13 0.79
N ILE A 35 -2.70 11.01 0.64
CA ILE A 35 -4.14 11.01 0.39
C ILE A 35 -4.91 11.63 1.57
N ALA A 36 -4.51 11.31 2.80
CA ALA A 36 -5.19 11.82 4.00
C ALA A 36 -5.07 13.35 4.14
N HIS A 37 -4.01 13.96 3.61
CA HIS A 37 -3.80 15.40 3.62
C HIS A 37 -4.44 16.13 2.43
N ASN A 38 -4.48 15.51 1.25
CA ASN A 38 -4.72 16.22 -0.01
C ASN A 38 -5.96 15.76 -0.80
N ALA A 39 -6.65 14.69 -0.39
CA ALA A 39 -7.71 14.08 -1.21
C ALA A 39 -8.94 13.61 -0.40
N ILE A 40 -9.92 13.05 -1.13
CA ILE A 40 -11.15 12.49 -0.55
C ILE A 40 -10.76 11.26 0.29
N ARG A 41 -10.94 11.33 1.62
CA ARG A 41 -10.47 10.32 2.59
C ARG A 41 -10.71 8.84 2.22
N PRO A 42 -11.84 8.44 1.59
CA PRO A 42 -12.03 7.08 1.09
C PRO A 42 -10.98 6.59 0.08
N ALA A 43 -10.27 7.49 -0.60
CA ALA A 43 -9.25 7.13 -1.59
C ALA A 43 -8.07 6.37 -0.98
N ALA A 44 -7.77 6.55 0.31
CA ALA A 44 -6.63 5.90 0.97
C ALA A 44 -6.77 4.36 0.98
N PRO A 45 -7.79 3.78 1.62
CA PRO A 45 -7.96 2.32 1.62
C PRO A 45 -8.27 1.77 0.22
N LEU A 46 -8.97 2.52 -0.63
CA LEU A 46 -9.33 2.05 -1.98
C LEU A 46 -8.11 1.98 -2.91
N SER A 47 -7.21 2.95 -2.85
CA SER A 47 -5.96 2.92 -3.63
C SER A 47 -4.99 1.85 -3.13
N ALA A 48 -4.84 1.69 -1.81
CA ALA A 48 -4.06 0.61 -1.23
C ALA A 48 -4.57 -0.78 -1.68
N PHE A 49 -5.90 -0.95 -1.74
CA PHE A 49 -6.51 -2.17 -2.26
C PHE A 49 -6.18 -2.41 -3.75
N LEU A 50 -6.23 -1.38 -4.59
CA LEU A 50 -5.86 -1.49 -6.02
C LEU A 50 -4.38 -1.85 -6.22
N VAL A 51 -3.48 -1.29 -5.41
CA VAL A 51 -2.07 -1.69 -5.37
C VAL A 51 -1.97 -3.17 -4.95
N GLY A 52 -2.71 -3.58 -3.92
CA GLY A 52 -2.78 -4.98 -3.47
C GLY A 52 -3.26 -5.97 -4.54
N LEU A 53 -4.20 -5.59 -5.42
CA LEU A 53 -4.62 -6.45 -6.54
C LEU A 53 -3.49 -6.72 -7.55
N SER A 54 -2.57 -5.77 -7.70
CA SER A 54 -1.41 -5.94 -8.59
C SER A 54 -0.42 -6.98 -8.05
N VAL A 55 -0.30 -7.08 -6.72
CA VAL A 55 0.46 -8.15 -6.06
C VAL A 55 -0.11 -9.52 -6.44
N GLY A 56 -1.43 -9.68 -6.36
CA GLY A 56 -2.11 -10.92 -6.75
C GLY A 56 -1.95 -11.27 -8.23
N SER A 57 -1.54 -10.31 -9.06
CA SER A 57 -1.24 -10.48 -10.49
C SER A 57 0.25 -10.78 -10.75
N GLY A 58 1.08 -10.93 -9.72
CA GLY A 58 2.50 -11.27 -9.82
C GLY A 58 3.46 -10.09 -9.86
N ALA A 59 3.01 -8.88 -9.52
CA ALA A 59 3.88 -7.70 -9.48
C ALA A 59 4.99 -7.85 -8.43
N SER A 60 6.21 -7.53 -8.83
CA SER A 60 7.39 -7.41 -7.96
C SER A 60 7.31 -6.19 -7.04
N ALA A 61 8.13 -6.15 -5.98
CA ALA A 61 8.24 -4.99 -5.11
C ALA A 61 8.60 -3.70 -5.87
N ALA A 62 9.43 -3.79 -6.90
CA ALA A 62 9.79 -2.64 -7.74
C ALA A 62 8.59 -2.11 -8.54
N GLU A 63 7.79 -3.01 -9.13
CA GLU A 63 6.57 -2.64 -9.86
C GLU A 63 5.52 -2.06 -8.92
N ILE A 64 5.38 -2.60 -7.71
CA ILE A 64 4.49 -2.06 -6.67
C ILE A 64 4.89 -0.62 -6.31
N ARG A 65 6.19 -0.35 -6.11
CA ARG A 65 6.66 1.03 -5.84
C ARG A 65 6.38 1.97 -7.01
N GLU A 66 6.56 1.51 -8.24
CA GLU A 66 6.21 2.30 -9.43
C GLU A 66 4.69 2.60 -9.48
N GLN A 67 3.85 1.63 -9.13
CA GLN A 67 2.41 1.82 -9.06
C GLN A 67 2.01 2.80 -7.94
N ILE A 68 2.61 2.68 -6.76
CA ILE A 68 2.42 3.64 -5.65
C ILE A 68 2.77 5.05 -6.12
N ALA A 69 3.92 5.24 -6.77
CA ALA A 69 4.33 6.54 -7.32
C ALA A 69 3.33 7.09 -8.35
N LYS A 70 2.76 6.24 -9.22
CA LYS A 70 1.71 6.63 -10.17
C LYS A 70 0.44 7.10 -9.44
N VAL A 71 0.04 6.41 -8.37
CA VAL A 71 -1.13 6.81 -7.57
C VAL A 71 -0.85 8.11 -6.84
N THR A 72 0.30 8.28 -6.20
CA THR A 72 0.69 9.53 -5.51
C THR A 72 0.64 10.73 -6.47
N ALA A 73 1.15 10.59 -7.69
CA ALA A 73 1.07 11.66 -8.70
C ALA A 73 -0.37 12.01 -9.12
N LEU A 74 -1.34 11.08 -9.00
CA LEU A 74 -2.75 11.38 -9.23
C LEU A 74 -3.38 12.14 -8.05
N VAL A 75 -2.89 11.92 -6.83
CA VAL A 75 -3.32 12.62 -5.62
C VAL A 75 -2.87 14.08 -5.68
N GLU A 76 -1.60 14.32 -6.03
CA GLU A 76 -1.05 15.67 -6.18
C GLU A 76 -1.77 16.51 -7.24
N LYS A 77 -2.21 15.88 -8.35
CA LYS A 77 -2.96 16.57 -9.40
C LYS A 77 -4.39 16.96 -9.01
N GLN A 78 -4.93 16.35 -7.95
CA GLN A 78 -6.29 16.61 -7.47
C GLN A 78 -6.33 17.59 -6.28
N ALA A 79 -5.16 17.94 -5.73
CA ALA A 79 -4.96 18.93 -4.69
C ALA A 79 -4.95 20.35 -5.26
#